data_AF-A0A842L5W5-F1
#
_entry.id   AF-A0A842L5W5-F1
#
_cell.length_a   1.000
_cell.length_b   1.000
_cell.length_c   1.000
_cell.angle_alpha   90.00
_cell.angle_beta   90.00
_cell.angle_gamma   90.00
#
_symmetry.space_group_name_H-M   'P 1'
#
loop_
_entity.id
_entity.type
_entity.pdbx_description
1 polymer ?
#
loop_
_entity_poly.entity_id
_entity_poly.type
_entity_poly.pdbx_seq_one_letter_code
_entity_poly.pdbx_strand_id
1 'polypeptide(L)'
;MKKLITLGIVFLFLASLGSFAVSSPASRDSKQEALAILTEDSKDALISATFEGGDGQVYISTVEAIGFPTDGDSYVILSSGIASEAVDGSIGSTGGISISNGHPVFGTEINDVATLTIKLKVPTNAKTLSFKWLFGSNEIPEYVDEYRDLFRAYAILPDGSTKDMALLPNGNILYVGDRIQNYTASDQNVSINEVTSAYTATLDVSKYRGKEITLIFQIADERDDSVDTFAFIDELKFVRESREKADRRSYIMMIQIWSKYFFNEYDQFAALYAKAEEIGVSNETLEKALELHLNATEQILYAWHTDDLESIRIKIWKQYVPLPRVYAIRRAYLYERDAIELLMSAIEEIES
;
A
#
# COMPACT_ATOMS: atom_id res chain seq x y z
N MET A 1 -22.62 -24.12 -79.88
CA MET A 1 -21.67 -23.00 -79.72
C MET A 1 -21.38 -22.81 -78.24
N LYS A 2 -20.11 -22.90 -77.85
CA LYS A 2 -19.62 -22.76 -76.47
C LYS A 2 -19.93 -21.37 -75.93
N LYS A 3 -20.48 -21.29 -74.71
CA LYS A 3 -20.11 -20.25 -73.72
C LYS A 3 -20.09 -20.88 -72.34
N LEU A 4 -18.89 -20.93 -71.76
CA LEU A 4 -18.67 -21.07 -70.32
C LEU A 4 -19.37 -19.92 -69.60
N ILE A 5 -20.11 -20.21 -68.52
CA ILE A 5 -20.37 -19.24 -67.47
C ILE A 5 -20.08 -19.93 -66.13
N THR A 6 -18.97 -19.49 -65.55
CA THR A 6 -18.54 -19.67 -64.17
C THR A 6 -19.61 -19.07 -63.25
N LEU A 7 -20.12 -19.83 -62.27
CA LEU A 7 -20.93 -19.26 -61.19
C LEU A 7 -20.24 -19.54 -59.86
N GLY A 8 -19.68 -18.49 -59.29
CA GLY A 8 -18.94 -18.50 -58.03
C GLY A 8 -19.84 -18.80 -56.84
N ILE A 9 -19.29 -19.58 -55.92
CA ILE A 9 -19.82 -19.83 -54.59
C ILE A 9 -19.72 -18.52 -53.80
N VAL A 10 -20.86 -17.90 -53.50
CA VAL A 10 -20.94 -16.78 -52.57
C VAL A 10 -20.90 -17.37 -51.16
N PHE A 11 -19.76 -17.23 -50.48
CA PHE A 11 -19.67 -17.41 -49.04
C PHE A 11 -20.41 -16.25 -48.37
N LEU A 12 -21.58 -16.52 -47.78
CA LEU A 12 -22.16 -15.63 -46.78
C LEU A 12 -21.27 -15.66 -45.54
N PHE A 13 -20.44 -14.63 -45.38
CA PHE A 13 -19.89 -14.29 -44.06
C PHE A 13 -21.04 -13.75 -43.21
N LEU A 14 -21.53 -14.56 -42.26
CA LEU A 14 -22.22 -14.03 -41.09
C LEU A 14 -21.18 -13.24 -40.30
N ALA A 15 -21.17 -11.92 -40.47
CA ALA A 15 -20.53 -11.04 -39.52
C ALA A 15 -21.30 -11.17 -38.19
N SER A 16 -20.70 -11.86 -37.23
CA SER A 16 -21.11 -11.74 -35.84
C SER A 16 -20.92 -10.28 -35.45
N LEU A 17 -22.02 -9.54 -35.34
CA LEU A 17 -22.04 -8.26 -34.64
C LEU A 17 -21.61 -8.56 -33.20
N GLY A 18 -20.31 -8.43 -32.95
CA GLY A 18 -19.77 -8.39 -31.60
C GLY A 18 -20.49 -7.26 -30.89
N SER A 19 -21.30 -7.61 -29.90
CA SER A 19 -21.87 -6.65 -28.98
C SER A 19 -20.67 -6.00 -28.29
N PHE A 20 -20.32 -4.77 -28.69
CA PHE A 20 -19.45 -3.95 -27.88
C PHE A 20 -20.20 -3.74 -26.58
N ALA A 21 -19.80 -4.47 -25.54
CA ALA A 21 -20.15 -4.07 -24.20
C ALA A 21 -19.57 -2.66 -24.05
N VAL A 22 -20.45 -1.66 -24.03
CA VAL A 22 -20.10 -0.36 -23.49
C VAL A 22 -19.69 -0.67 -22.06
N SER A 23 -18.39 -0.70 -21.80
CA SER A 23 -17.90 -0.72 -20.43
C SER A 23 -18.45 0.56 -19.82
N SER A 24 -19.41 0.43 -18.90
CA SER A 24 -19.70 1.53 -18.00
C SER A 24 -18.35 2.00 -17.44
N PRO A 25 -18.07 3.31 -17.41
CA PRO A 25 -16.87 3.81 -16.75
C PRO A 25 -16.82 3.16 -15.37
N ALA A 26 -15.67 2.61 -15.00
CA ALA A 26 -15.52 1.96 -13.70
C ALA A 26 -16.05 2.92 -12.64
N SER A 27 -16.94 2.45 -11.76
CA SER A 27 -17.40 3.27 -10.66
C SER A 27 -16.17 3.71 -9.89
N ARG A 28 -16.04 5.02 -9.75
CA ARG A 28 -14.98 5.65 -9.00
C ARG A 28 -14.77 4.98 -7.64
N ASP A 29 -13.51 4.75 -7.26
CA ASP A 29 -13.14 4.09 -6.00
C ASP A 29 -12.03 4.87 -5.30
N SER A 30 -12.41 5.66 -4.28
CA SER A 30 -11.45 6.44 -3.49
C SER A 30 -10.41 5.59 -2.77
N LYS A 31 -10.69 4.30 -2.54
CA LYS A 31 -9.66 3.39 -2.03
C LYS A 31 -8.57 3.16 -3.08
N GLN A 32 -8.90 3.03 -4.36
CA GLN A 32 -7.89 2.94 -5.42
C GLN A 32 -7.13 4.25 -5.57
N GLU A 33 -7.79 5.40 -5.47
CA GLU A 33 -7.14 6.72 -5.49
C GLU A 33 -6.09 6.83 -4.37
N ALA A 34 -6.43 6.43 -3.14
CA ALA A 34 -5.48 6.41 -2.03
C ALA A 34 -4.36 5.36 -2.21
N LEU A 35 -4.68 4.17 -2.72
CA LEU A 35 -3.69 3.11 -2.95
C LEU A 35 -2.72 3.43 -4.08
N ALA A 36 -3.13 4.25 -5.06
CA ALA A 36 -2.31 4.66 -6.18
C ALA A 36 -1.12 5.55 -5.77
N ILE A 37 -1.24 6.26 -4.65
CA ILE A 37 -0.15 7.11 -4.11
C ILE A 37 0.58 6.48 -2.93
N LEU A 38 0.07 5.40 -2.34
CA LEU A 38 0.70 4.73 -1.20
C LEU A 38 1.83 3.81 -1.66
N THR A 39 3.01 3.97 -1.07
CA THR A 39 4.12 3.02 -1.29
C THR A 39 3.74 1.63 -0.80
N GLU A 40 4.29 0.59 -1.44
CA GLU A 40 3.92 -0.81 -1.15
C GLU A 40 4.01 -1.16 0.33
N ASP A 41 5.06 -0.70 1.02
CA ASP A 41 5.27 -0.95 2.44
C ASP A 41 4.33 -0.16 3.36
N SER A 42 3.58 0.82 2.83
CA SER A 42 2.65 1.68 3.55
C SER A 42 1.17 1.38 3.25
N LYS A 43 0.85 0.56 2.24
CA LYS A 43 -0.55 0.21 1.87
C LYS A 43 -1.34 -0.41 3.02
N ASP A 44 -0.72 -1.24 3.85
CA ASP A 44 -1.34 -1.86 5.03
C ASP A 44 -1.80 -0.84 6.11
N ALA A 45 -1.34 0.42 6.02
CA ALA A 45 -1.77 1.48 6.92
C ALA A 45 -3.14 2.06 6.52
N LEU A 46 -3.63 1.83 5.30
CA LEU A 46 -4.89 2.40 4.83
C LEU A 46 -6.08 1.81 5.59
N ILE A 47 -6.84 2.68 6.24
CA ILE A 47 -8.11 2.32 6.89
C ILE A 47 -9.26 2.55 5.92
N SER A 48 -9.33 3.75 5.36
CA SER A 48 -10.40 4.17 4.45
C SER A 48 -9.95 5.38 3.64
N ALA A 49 -10.61 5.61 2.52
CA ALA A 49 -10.48 6.84 1.75
C ALA A 49 -11.86 7.26 1.23
N THR A 50 -12.07 8.56 1.16
CA THR A 50 -13.28 9.19 0.63
C THR A 50 -12.88 10.38 -0.20
N PHE A 51 -13.76 10.79 -1.08
CA PHE A 51 -13.60 12.06 -1.77
C PHE A 51 -14.91 12.80 -1.92
N GLU A 52 -14.78 14.11 -1.95
CA GLU A 52 -15.86 15.06 -2.17
C GLU A 52 -15.44 16.03 -3.29
N GLY A 53 -16.28 16.19 -4.31
CA GLY A 53 -16.01 16.97 -5.52
C GLY A 53 -16.75 16.38 -6.73
N GLY A 54 -16.61 16.99 -7.90
CA GLY A 54 -17.05 16.46 -9.19
C GLY A 54 -16.31 15.17 -9.57
N ASP A 55 -16.98 14.25 -10.27
CA ASP A 55 -16.41 12.92 -10.59
C ASP A 55 -15.13 12.98 -11.43
N GLY A 56 -14.91 14.06 -12.19
CA GLY A 56 -13.71 14.26 -13.01
C GLY A 56 -12.57 14.99 -12.31
N GLN A 57 -12.77 15.49 -11.08
CA GLN A 57 -11.76 16.28 -10.35
C GLN A 57 -10.65 15.44 -9.69
N VAL A 58 -10.67 14.12 -9.89
CA VAL A 58 -9.59 13.21 -9.51
C VAL A 58 -9.28 12.25 -10.63
N TYR A 59 -8.00 11.98 -10.84
CA TYR A 59 -7.55 11.03 -11.84
C TYR A 59 -6.33 10.26 -11.36
N ILE A 60 -6.34 8.93 -11.56
CA ILE A 60 -5.17 8.09 -11.37
C ILE A 60 -4.46 8.01 -12.71
N SER A 61 -3.31 8.68 -12.81
CA SER A 61 -2.52 8.70 -14.04
C SER A 61 -1.41 7.66 -14.00
N THR A 62 -1.16 7.05 -15.15
CA THR A 62 0.01 6.19 -15.43
C THR A 62 0.91 6.82 -16.50
N VAL A 63 0.58 8.04 -16.94
CA VAL A 63 1.34 8.78 -17.95
C VAL A 63 2.50 9.47 -17.27
N GLU A 64 3.73 9.12 -17.65
CA GLU A 64 4.93 9.80 -17.17
C GLU A 64 4.93 11.27 -17.62
N ALA A 65 4.87 12.18 -16.66
CA ALA A 65 4.81 13.62 -16.93
C ALA A 65 5.42 14.39 -15.76
N ILE A 66 6.15 15.48 -16.06
CA ILE A 66 6.66 16.46 -15.06
C ILE A 66 7.38 15.81 -13.84
N GLY A 67 8.00 14.65 -14.05
CA GLY A 67 8.72 13.89 -13.03
C GLY A 67 7.88 12.94 -12.17
N PHE A 68 6.62 12.70 -12.53
CA PHE A 68 5.71 11.74 -11.92
C PHE A 68 5.40 10.57 -12.89
N PRO A 69 5.14 9.34 -12.40
CA PRO A 69 5.23 8.92 -11.00
C PRO A 69 6.68 8.98 -10.48
N THR A 70 6.79 9.14 -9.17
CA THR A 70 8.04 9.21 -8.40
C THR A 70 8.31 7.92 -7.61
N ASP A 71 7.28 7.12 -7.37
CA ASP A 71 7.34 5.74 -6.86
C ASP A 71 6.23 4.90 -7.52
N GLY A 72 6.52 3.65 -7.85
CA GLY A 72 5.57 2.78 -8.57
C GLY A 72 5.26 3.25 -10.00
N ASP A 73 4.09 2.83 -10.50
CA ASP A 73 3.68 3.02 -11.91
C ASP A 73 2.51 4.01 -12.07
N SER A 74 2.07 4.67 -10.99
CA SER A 74 0.91 5.58 -11.00
C SER A 74 1.01 6.69 -9.97
N TYR A 75 0.27 7.76 -10.16
CA TYR A 75 0.10 8.86 -9.21
C TYR A 75 -1.32 9.42 -9.30
N VAL A 76 -1.71 10.29 -8.35
CA VAL A 76 -3.01 10.97 -8.37
C VAL A 76 -2.86 12.42 -8.80
N ILE A 77 -3.76 12.85 -9.67
CA ILE A 77 -4.00 14.24 -10.02
C ILE A 77 -5.32 14.65 -9.37
N LEU A 78 -5.29 15.76 -8.64
CA LEU A 78 -6.48 16.51 -8.24
C LEU A 78 -6.56 17.77 -9.09
N SER A 79 -7.77 18.16 -9.48
CA SER A 79 -8.02 19.41 -10.21
C SER A 79 -9.27 20.11 -9.69
N SER A 80 -9.30 21.43 -9.82
CA SER A 80 -10.54 22.19 -9.73
C SER A 80 -11.43 22.00 -10.97
N GLY A 81 -10.88 21.64 -12.13
CA GLY A 81 -11.64 21.20 -13.30
C GLY A 81 -11.56 19.69 -13.54
N ILE A 82 -11.19 19.28 -14.75
CA ILE A 82 -11.06 17.86 -15.11
C ILE A 82 -9.59 17.42 -14.91
N ALA A 83 -9.36 16.54 -13.93
CA ALA A 83 -8.02 16.12 -13.53
C ALA A 83 -7.26 15.33 -14.61
N SER A 84 -7.94 14.64 -15.52
CA SER A 84 -7.26 13.90 -16.60
C SER A 84 -6.68 14.83 -17.68
N GLU A 85 -7.25 16.03 -17.84
CA GLU A 85 -6.84 17.01 -18.86
C GLU A 85 -5.46 17.60 -18.63
N ALA A 86 -4.96 17.52 -17.39
CA ALA A 86 -3.56 17.77 -17.07
C ALA A 86 -2.60 17.02 -18.01
N VAL A 87 -2.97 15.82 -18.47
CA VAL A 87 -2.13 14.92 -19.29
C VAL A 87 -2.81 14.44 -20.58
N ASP A 88 -4.11 14.69 -20.78
CA ASP A 88 -4.87 14.15 -21.91
C ASP A 88 -5.49 15.19 -22.88
N GLY A 89 -5.42 16.50 -22.58
CA GLY A 89 -5.82 17.53 -23.53
C GLY A 89 -6.66 18.67 -22.97
N SER A 90 -7.66 19.09 -23.73
CA SER A 90 -8.29 20.43 -23.61
C SER A 90 -9.04 20.65 -22.30
N ILE A 91 -8.50 21.56 -21.49
CA ILE A 91 -8.98 22.07 -20.21
C ILE A 91 -10.50 22.39 -20.21
N GLY A 92 -11.20 22.00 -19.14
CA GLY A 92 -12.62 22.12 -18.95
C GLY A 92 -13.07 21.87 -17.51
N SER A 93 -14.20 22.48 -17.13
CA SER A 93 -14.74 22.40 -15.77
C SER A 93 -15.75 21.25 -15.63
N THR A 94 -15.76 20.63 -14.44
CA THR A 94 -16.85 19.72 -14.03
C THR A 94 -17.92 20.39 -13.18
N GLY A 95 -17.70 21.65 -12.79
CA GLY A 95 -18.34 22.32 -11.66
C GLY A 95 -18.07 21.59 -10.35
N GLY A 96 -18.35 22.24 -9.22
CA GLY A 96 -18.08 21.59 -7.95
C GLY A 96 -18.67 22.26 -6.72
N ILE A 97 -18.03 21.96 -5.60
CA ILE A 97 -18.47 22.37 -4.28
C ILE A 97 -17.91 23.77 -4.00
N SER A 98 -18.77 24.69 -3.60
CA SER A 98 -18.34 25.99 -3.05
C SER A 98 -18.28 25.94 -1.53
N ILE A 99 -17.21 26.48 -0.94
CA ILE A 99 -17.03 26.55 0.52
C ILE A 99 -16.83 28.01 0.92
N SER A 100 -17.83 28.56 1.61
CA SER A 100 -17.75 29.90 2.18
C SER A 100 -16.68 29.99 3.28
N ASN A 101 -15.82 31.01 3.21
CA ASN A 101 -14.63 31.17 4.05
C ASN A 101 -13.66 29.97 4.00
N GLY A 102 -13.59 29.27 2.86
CA GLY A 102 -12.72 28.12 2.69
C GLY A 102 -11.26 28.47 2.41
N HIS A 103 -10.95 29.65 1.87
CA HIS A 103 -9.56 30.01 1.56
C HIS A 103 -8.73 30.14 2.87
N PRO A 104 -7.67 29.34 3.08
CA PRO A 104 -6.98 29.25 4.37
C PRO A 104 -6.21 30.52 4.77
N VAL A 105 -5.78 31.33 3.79
CA VAL A 105 -5.07 32.60 4.02
C VAL A 105 -6.02 33.80 4.16
N PHE A 106 -6.98 33.95 3.23
CA PHE A 106 -7.83 35.16 3.15
C PHE A 106 -9.20 35.01 3.80
N GLY A 107 -9.63 33.78 4.11
CA GLY A 107 -10.98 33.51 4.63
C GLY A 107 -12.07 33.86 3.63
N THR A 108 -11.79 33.79 2.32
CA THR A 108 -12.73 34.02 1.23
C THR A 108 -13.41 32.73 0.78
N GLU A 109 -14.46 32.84 -0.01
CA GLU A 109 -15.10 31.70 -0.66
C GLU A 109 -14.15 31.06 -1.68
N ILE A 110 -14.17 29.74 -1.75
CA ILE A 110 -13.46 28.93 -2.75
C ILE A 110 -14.48 28.07 -3.49
N ASN A 111 -14.25 27.85 -4.77
CA ASN A 111 -15.13 27.14 -5.69
C ASN A 111 -14.47 25.88 -6.22
N ASP A 112 -15.29 25.05 -6.86
CA ASP A 112 -14.86 23.83 -7.53
C ASP A 112 -13.94 22.96 -6.67
N VAL A 113 -14.29 22.88 -5.38
CA VAL A 113 -13.48 22.20 -4.38
C VAL A 113 -13.50 20.70 -4.62
N ALA A 114 -12.31 20.12 -4.77
CA ALA A 114 -12.07 18.70 -4.78
C ALA A 114 -11.21 18.28 -3.58
N THR A 115 -11.67 17.30 -2.82
CA THR A 115 -11.04 16.88 -1.58
C THR A 115 -10.89 15.36 -1.52
N LEU A 116 -9.65 14.86 -1.49
CA LEU A 116 -9.33 13.47 -1.17
C LEU A 116 -8.97 13.34 0.31
N THR A 117 -9.76 12.56 1.05
CA THR A 117 -9.56 12.31 2.48
C THR A 117 -9.12 10.87 2.69
N ILE A 118 -7.96 10.68 3.33
CA ILE A 118 -7.34 9.37 3.56
C ILE A 118 -7.15 9.16 5.06
N LYS A 119 -7.76 8.11 5.59
CA LYS A 119 -7.58 7.70 6.99
C LYS A 119 -6.53 6.60 7.08
N LEU A 120 -5.50 6.84 7.89
CA LEU A 120 -4.34 5.96 8.02
C LEU A 120 -4.13 5.53 9.48
N LYS A 121 -3.74 4.28 9.70
CA LYS A 121 -3.20 3.80 10.97
C LYS A 121 -1.69 3.97 10.98
N VAL A 122 -1.17 4.80 11.86
CA VAL A 122 0.28 5.03 11.98
C VAL A 122 0.96 3.73 12.42
N PRO A 123 1.90 3.16 11.62
CA PRO A 123 2.63 1.96 12.00
C PRO A 123 3.39 2.12 13.33
N THR A 124 3.54 1.03 14.07
CA THR A 124 4.18 1.05 15.41
C THR A 124 5.65 1.46 15.40
N ASN A 125 6.31 1.37 14.24
CA ASN A 125 7.70 1.78 14.03
C ASN A 125 7.83 3.00 13.11
N ALA A 126 6.76 3.73 12.83
CA ALA A 126 6.81 4.93 11.99
C ALA A 126 7.48 6.11 12.73
N LYS A 127 8.31 6.85 11.99
CA LYS A 127 8.90 8.12 12.43
C LYS A 127 8.28 9.29 11.69
N THR A 128 8.18 9.20 10.37
CA THR A 128 7.72 10.31 9.53
C THR A 128 6.64 9.82 8.57
N LEU A 129 5.55 10.57 8.42
CA LEU A 129 4.66 10.48 7.26
C LEU A 129 5.17 11.47 6.21
N SER A 130 5.29 11.03 4.96
CA SER A 130 5.82 11.84 3.87
C SER A 130 5.02 11.59 2.60
N PHE A 131 4.93 12.60 1.73
CA PHE A 131 4.48 12.45 0.34
C PHE A 131 5.16 13.48 -0.55
N LYS A 132 5.20 13.22 -1.85
CA LYS A 132 5.62 14.19 -2.86
C LYS A 132 4.41 14.85 -3.47
N TRP A 133 4.58 16.12 -3.82
CA TRP A 133 3.54 16.88 -4.50
C TRP A 133 4.13 17.93 -5.43
N LEU A 134 3.37 18.29 -6.45
CA LEU A 134 3.65 19.38 -7.38
C LEU A 134 2.35 20.09 -7.68
N PHE A 135 2.43 21.40 -7.90
CA PHE A 135 1.28 22.21 -8.29
C PHE A 135 1.47 22.83 -9.66
N GLY A 136 0.40 22.90 -10.43
CA GLY A 136 0.38 23.54 -11.73
C GLY A 136 -0.90 24.33 -11.91
N SER A 137 -0.84 25.41 -12.68
CA SER A 137 -2.04 26.17 -13.02
C SER A 137 -1.88 26.81 -14.38
N ASN A 138 -3.01 26.93 -15.09
CA ASN A 138 -3.09 27.67 -16.34
C ASN A 138 -3.22 29.18 -16.12
N GLU A 139 -3.42 29.63 -14.88
CA GLU A 139 -3.43 31.04 -14.52
C GLU A 139 -2.04 31.66 -14.54
N ILE A 140 -1.00 30.84 -14.43
CA ILE A 140 0.38 31.30 -14.29
C ILE A 140 1.04 31.35 -15.67
N PRO A 141 1.81 32.41 -15.99
CA PRO A 141 2.16 33.56 -15.14
C PRO A 141 1.23 34.77 -15.31
N GLU A 142 0.27 34.72 -16.25
CA GLU A 142 -0.44 35.92 -16.73
C GLU A 142 -1.48 36.47 -15.74
N TYR A 143 -2.13 35.61 -14.95
CA TYR A 143 -3.28 35.93 -14.11
C TYR A 143 -2.99 35.85 -12.61
N VAL A 144 -1.72 35.84 -12.21
CA VAL A 144 -1.28 35.68 -10.81
C VAL A 144 -1.73 36.80 -9.85
N ASP A 145 -2.16 37.95 -10.38
CA ASP A 145 -2.69 39.07 -9.60
C ASP A 145 -4.23 39.10 -9.58
N GLU A 146 -4.90 38.26 -10.38
CA GLU A 146 -6.35 38.23 -10.57
C GLU A 146 -6.99 37.11 -9.75
N TYR A 147 -6.37 35.93 -9.79
CA TYR A 147 -6.86 34.70 -9.17
C TYR A 147 -5.94 34.17 -8.08
N ARG A 148 -6.48 33.27 -7.25
CA ARG A 148 -5.83 32.78 -6.03
C ARG A 148 -6.17 31.33 -5.74
N ASP A 149 -6.20 30.53 -6.80
CA ASP A 149 -6.40 29.09 -6.70
C ASP A 149 -5.36 28.44 -5.80
N LEU A 150 -5.73 27.35 -5.15
CA LEU A 150 -4.91 26.80 -4.07
C LEU A 150 -4.87 25.29 -4.08
N PHE A 151 -3.75 24.77 -3.59
CA PHE A 151 -3.64 23.39 -3.14
C PHE A 151 -3.20 23.37 -1.69
N ARG A 152 -3.98 22.66 -0.87
CA ARG A 152 -3.72 22.48 0.56
C ARG A 152 -3.72 21.01 0.91
N ALA A 153 -2.66 20.57 1.58
CA ALA A 153 -2.62 19.26 2.21
C ALA A 153 -2.34 19.39 3.70
N TYR A 154 -3.15 18.77 4.54
CA TYR A 154 -3.02 18.83 6.00
C TYR A 154 -3.47 17.54 6.68
N ALA A 155 -2.92 17.28 7.87
CA ALA A 155 -3.30 16.14 8.70
C ALA A 155 -4.17 16.58 9.88
N ILE A 156 -5.24 15.84 10.16
CA ILE A 156 -5.97 15.84 11.43
C ILE A 156 -5.32 14.79 12.33
N LEU A 157 -4.80 15.25 13.47
CA LEU A 157 -4.06 14.46 14.45
C LEU A 157 -5.03 13.81 15.46
N PRO A 158 -4.59 12.82 16.27
CA PRO A 158 -5.47 12.11 17.21
C PRO A 158 -6.11 12.99 18.29
N ASP A 159 -5.53 14.17 18.56
CA ASP A 159 -6.07 15.17 19.49
C ASP A 159 -7.07 16.14 18.83
N GLY A 160 -7.36 15.95 17.53
CA GLY A 160 -8.24 16.80 16.73
C GLY A 160 -7.56 18.05 16.17
N SER A 161 -6.30 18.32 16.52
CA SER A 161 -5.56 19.45 15.94
C SER A 161 -5.19 19.19 14.47
N THR A 162 -5.06 20.27 13.70
CA THR A 162 -4.68 20.22 12.29
C THR A 162 -3.22 20.64 12.09
N LYS A 163 -2.55 20.04 11.11
CA LYS A 163 -1.18 20.37 10.74
C LYS A 163 -1.01 20.42 9.22
N ASP A 164 -0.75 21.60 8.68
CA ASP A 164 -0.45 21.76 7.25
C ASP A 164 0.88 21.06 6.89
N MET A 165 0.88 20.45 5.71
CA MET A 165 1.95 19.59 5.20
C MET A 165 2.46 20.02 3.82
N ALA A 166 1.57 20.37 2.87
CA ALA A 166 1.97 20.94 1.58
C ALA A 166 2.28 22.43 1.73
N LEU A 167 3.48 22.73 2.21
CA LEU A 167 3.97 24.09 2.42
C LEU A 167 5.10 24.40 1.43
N LEU A 168 5.12 25.63 0.96
CA LEU A 168 6.25 26.18 0.21
C LEU A 168 7.52 26.21 1.08
N PRO A 169 8.73 26.34 0.50
CA PRO A 169 9.98 26.40 1.26
C PRO A 169 10.05 27.53 2.30
N ASN A 170 9.25 28.59 2.13
CA ASN A 170 9.10 29.70 3.08
C ASN A 170 8.16 29.37 4.25
N GLY A 171 7.48 28.22 4.22
CA GLY A 171 6.51 27.78 5.23
C GLY A 171 5.06 28.21 4.96
N ASN A 172 4.78 28.89 3.85
CA ASN A 172 3.43 29.34 3.50
C ASN A 172 2.59 28.22 2.86
N ILE A 173 1.28 28.35 2.99
CA ILE A 173 0.32 27.59 2.17
C ILE A 173 0.38 28.12 0.75
N LEU A 174 0.36 27.19 -0.19
CA LEU A 174 0.41 27.47 -1.62
C LEU A 174 -0.91 28.04 -2.14
N TYR A 175 -0.84 29.14 -2.89
CA TYR A 175 -1.91 29.63 -3.75
C TYR A 175 -1.31 30.45 -4.91
N VAL A 176 -2.07 30.61 -6.00
CA VAL A 176 -1.70 31.46 -7.14
C VAL A 176 -1.58 32.90 -6.65
N GLY A 177 -0.47 33.57 -7.02
CA GLY A 177 -0.18 34.93 -6.56
C GLY A 177 0.69 35.06 -5.30
N ASP A 178 1.05 33.98 -4.58
CA ASP A 178 1.98 34.06 -3.41
C ASP A 178 3.45 34.37 -3.79
N ARG A 179 3.70 34.93 -4.98
CA ARG A 179 5.04 35.19 -5.54
C ARG A 179 5.96 33.98 -5.47
N ILE A 180 5.43 32.84 -5.89
CA ILE A 180 6.18 31.59 -5.97
C ILE A 180 7.39 31.82 -6.88
N GLN A 181 8.59 31.62 -6.34
CA GLN A 181 9.82 32.02 -7.02
C GLN A 181 10.29 31.03 -8.10
N ASN A 182 9.69 29.85 -8.16
CA ASN A 182 10.22 28.71 -8.93
C ASN A 182 9.13 28.04 -9.78
N TYR A 183 8.33 28.83 -10.50
CA TYR A 183 7.56 28.27 -11.60
C TYR A 183 8.49 27.94 -12.77
N THR A 184 8.23 26.81 -13.40
CA THR A 184 8.93 26.36 -14.60
C THR A 184 7.90 25.95 -15.64
N ALA A 185 8.16 26.35 -16.89
CA ALA A 185 7.40 25.89 -18.03
C ALA A 185 7.26 24.36 -17.97
N SER A 186 6.05 23.90 -18.19
CA SER A 186 5.74 22.48 -18.14
C SER A 186 6.38 21.71 -19.31
N ASP A 187 6.41 20.38 -19.22
CA ASP A 187 6.84 19.54 -20.34
C ASP A 187 5.82 19.65 -21.49
N GLN A 188 6.25 19.41 -22.74
CA GLN A 188 5.36 19.45 -23.92
C GLN A 188 4.20 18.42 -23.86
N ASN A 189 4.26 17.50 -22.91
CA ASN A 189 3.31 16.41 -22.73
C ASN A 189 2.18 16.71 -21.72
N VAL A 190 2.10 17.94 -21.18
CA VAL A 190 1.03 18.34 -20.26
C VAL A 190 0.31 19.60 -20.72
N SER A 191 -0.99 19.70 -20.42
CA SER A 191 -1.84 20.85 -20.76
C SER A 191 -1.87 21.89 -19.64
N ILE A 192 -0.69 22.23 -19.11
CA ILE A 192 -0.53 23.15 -17.98
C ILE A 192 0.48 24.23 -18.37
N ASN A 193 0.18 25.51 -18.18
CA ASN A 193 1.10 26.59 -18.54
C ASN A 193 2.40 26.54 -17.74
N GLU A 194 2.30 26.57 -16.41
CA GLU A 194 3.46 26.61 -15.51
C GLU A 194 3.23 25.70 -14.29
N VAL A 195 4.31 25.10 -13.80
CA VAL A 195 4.31 24.21 -12.64
C VAL A 195 5.37 24.60 -11.63
N THR A 196 5.18 24.26 -10.37
CA THR A 196 6.24 24.36 -9.35
C THR A 196 7.27 23.25 -9.54
N SER A 197 8.43 23.38 -8.89
CA SER A 197 9.22 22.18 -8.57
C SER A 197 8.40 21.18 -7.75
N ALA A 198 8.75 19.90 -7.86
CA ALA A 198 8.21 18.89 -6.95
C ALA A 198 8.76 19.12 -5.53
N TYR A 199 7.86 19.12 -4.55
CA TYR A 199 8.16 19.27 -3.13
C TYR A 199 7.93 17.96 -2.38
N THR A 200 8.53 17.84 -1.20
CA THR A 200 8.29 16.73 -0.27
C THR A 200 7.70 17.28 1.01
N ALA A 201 6.47 16.88 1.32
CA ALA A 201 5.82 17.18 2.57
C ALA A 201 6.22 16.13 3.62
N THR A 202 6.47 16.56 4.86
CA THR A 202 6.84 15.65 5.96
C THR A 202 6.14 16.01 7.26
N LEU A 203 5.76 14.99 8.05
CA LEU A 203 5.20 15.12 9.39
C LEU A 203 5.85 14.10 10.33
N ASP A 204 6.39 14.55 11.46
CA ASP A 204 6.81 13.64 12.54
C ASP A 204 5.58 13.00 13.19
N VAL A 205 5.46 11.68 13.05
CA VAL A 205 4.36 10.86 13.57
C VAL A 205 4.79 9.93 14.70
N SER A 206 6.01 10.09 15.23
CA SER A 206 6.58 9.19 16.25
C SER A 206 5.70 9.09 17.50
N LYS A 207 5.06 10.19 17.90
CA LYS A 207 4.14 10.25 19.06
C LYS A 207 2.75 9.66 18.78
N TYR A 208 2.44 9.31 17.54
CA TYR A 208 1.14 8.81 17.08
C TYR A 208 1.17 7.34 16.69
N ARG A 209 2.27 6.61 16.94
CA ARG A 209 2.41 5.18 16.66
C ARG A 209 1.22 4.37 17.19
N GLY A 210 0.61 3.57 16.32
CA GLY A 210 -0.56 2.75 16.60
C GLY A 210 -1.90 3.50 16.66
N LYS A 211 -1.90 4.83 16.48
CA LYS A 211 -3.10 5.67 16.42
C LYS A 211 -3.50 5.94 14.97
N GLU A 212 -4.69 6.48 14.81
CA GLU A 212 -5.25 6.87 13.52
C GLU A 212 -4.98 8.36 13.27
N ILE A 213 -4.64 8.70 12.04
CA ILE A 213 -4.57 10.08 11.55
C ILE A 213 -5.38 10.18 10.26
N THR A 214 -5.85 11.38 9.93
CA THR A 214 -6.55 11.63 8.66
C THR A 214 -5.76 12.65 7.86
N LEU A 215 -5.37 12.30 6.64
CA LEU A 215 -4.71 13.20 5.69
C LEU A 215 -5.75 13.71 4.70
N ILE A 216 -5.76 15.01 4.46
CA ILE A 216 -6.68 15.68 3.55
C ILE A 216 -5.85 16.39 2.48
N PHE A 217 -6.17 16.14 1.22
CA PHE A 217 -5.67 16.86 0.06
C PHE A 217 -6.84 17.62 -0.56
N GLN A 218 -6.70 18.93 -0.71
CA GLN A 218 -7.75 19.79 -1.20
C GLN A 218 -7.19 20.73 -2.26
N ILE A 219 -7.91 20.84 -3.37
CA ILE A 219 -7.66 21.80 -4.43
C ILE A 219 -8.94 22.59 -4.70
N ALA A 220 -8.81 23.86 -5.05
CA ALA A 220 -9.95 24.73 -5.26
C ALA A 220 -9.57 25.97 -6.05
N ASP A 221 -10.56 26.53 -6.72
CA ASP A 221 -10.44 27.83 -7.37
C ASP A 221 -10.81 28.96 -6.43
N GLU A 222 -10.21 30.12 -6.65
CA GLU A 222 -10.65 31.36 -6.03
C GLU A 222 -10.76 32.48 -7.07
N ARG A 223 -12.02 32.87 -7.34
CA ARG A 223 -12.44 34.04 -8.16
C ARG A 223 -12.65 33.79 -9.65
N ASP A 224 -12.43 32.58 -10.15
CA ASP A 224 -13.03 32.14 -11.42
C ASP A 224 -13.64 30.73 -11.34
N ASP A 225 -14.29 30.34 -12.44
CA ASP A 225 -14.97 29.05 -12.62
C ASP A 225 -14.46 28.33 -13.91
N SER A 226 -13.29 28.70 -14.43
CA SER A 226 -12.90 28.29 -15.80
C SER A 226 -11.42 27.99 -16.04
N VAL A 227 -10.50 28.46 -15.20
CA VAL A 227 -9.06 28.22 -15.40
C VAL A 227 -8.59 27.19 -14.40
N ASP A 228 -8.32 25.97 -14.88
CA ASP A 228 -8.07 24.88 -13.97
C ASP A 228 -6.67 24.91 -13.35
N THR A 229 -6.66 24.56 -12.07
CA THR A 229 -5.48 24.36 -11.25
C THR A 229 -5.36 22.87 -10.90
N PHE A 230 -4.12 22.38 -10.77
CA PHE A 230 -3.79 20.96 -10.66
C PHE A 230 -2.80 20.68 -9.52
N ALA A 231 -3.02 19.57 -8.81
CA ALA A 231 -2.09 19.03 -7.84
C ALA A 231 -1.76 17.57 -8.16
N PHE A 232 -0.48 17.30 -8.33
CA PHE A 232 0.08 15.97 -8.56
C PHE A 232 0.59 15.45 -7.24
N ILE A 233 0.17 14.26 -6.83
CA ILE A 233 0.43 13.69 -5.51
C ILE A 233 0.92 12.26 -5.68
N ASP A 234 2.00 11.91 -4.98
CA ASP A 234 2.59 10.58 -5.06
C ASP A 234 3.48 10.25 -3.83
N GLU A 235 3.94 9.01 -3.74
CA GLU A 235 4.90 8.52 -2.75
C GLU A 235 4.49 8.79 -1.29
N LEU A 236 3.19 8.65 -0.99
CA LEU A 236 2.66 8.68 0.36
C LEU A 236 3.19 7.47 1.15
N LYS A 237 4.04 7.74 2.15
CA LYS A 237 4.74 6.69 2.90
C LYS A 237 4.95 7.01 4.36
N PHE A 238 5.03 5.95 5.16
CA PHE A 238 5.62 6.01 6.48
C PHE A 238 7.11 5.67 6.41
N VAL A 239 7.97 6.66 6.60
CA VAL A 239 9.38 6.41 6.89
C VAL A 239 9.48 5.83 8.29
N ARG A 240 9.91 4.58 8.36
CA ARG A 240 10.04 3.81 9.60
C ARG A 240 11.44 3.98 10.18
N GLU A 241 11.54 3.90 11.50
CA GLU A 241 12.84 3.63 12.12
C GLU A 241 13.35 2.31 11.51
N SER A 242 14.61 2.32 11.07
CA SER A 242 15.24 1.11 10.53
C SER A 242 14.96 -0.03 11.49
N ARG A 243 14.39 -1.15 11.01
CA ARG A 243 14.35 -2.39 11.79
C ARG A 243 15.80 -2.65 12.18
N GLU A 244 16.17 -2.43 13.44
CA GLU A 244 17.40 -3.01 13.95
C GLU A 244 17.31 -4.49 13.59
N LYS A 245 18.35 -5.03 12.94
CA LYS A 245 18.44 -6.47 12.74
C LYS A 245 18.17 -7.11 14.09
N ALA A 246 17.32 -8.15 14.13
CA ALA A 246 17.00 -8.86 15.36
C ALA A 246 18.30 -9.03 16.17
N ASP A 247 18.34 -8.44 17.36
CA ASP A 247 19.59 -8.37 18.09
C ASP A 247 20.03 -9.78 18.50
N ARG A 248 21.28 -9.93 18.93
CA ARG A 248 21.81 -11.24 19.32
C ARG A 248 20.97 -11.92 20.40
N ARG A 249 20.32 -11.15 21.29
CA ARG A 249 19.42 -11.67 22.34
C ARG A 249 18.16 -12.26 21.75
N SER A 250 17.54 -11.59 20.78
CA SER A 250 16.35 -12.04 20.06
C SER A 250 16.60 -13.38 19.35
N TYR A 251 17.76 -13.53 18.71
CA TYR A 251 18.15 -14.82 18.10
C TYR A 251 18.30 -15.93 19.14
N ILE A 252 18.99 -15.67 20.25
CA ILE A 252 19.16 -16.65 21.35
C ILE A 252 17.79 -17.05 21.92
N MET A 253 16.89 -16.08 22.11
CA MET A 253 15.55 -16.32 22.63
C MET A 253 14.72 -17.17 21.66
N MET A 254 14.78 -16.93 20.35
CA MET A 254 14.14 -17.79 19.35
C MET A 254 14.70 -19.22 19.39
N ILE A 255 16.03 -19.39 19.46
CA ILE A 255 16.68 -20.70 19.57
C ILE A 255 16.13 -21.46 20.78
N GLN A 256 16.06 -20.79 21.93
CA GLN A 256 15.56 -21.34 23.18
C GLN A 256 14.10 -21.75 23.11
N ILE A 257 13.24 -20.84 22.66
CA ILE A 257 11.79 -21.06 22.61
C ILE A 257 11.44 -22.18 21.64
N TRP A 258 11.95 -22.14 20.40
CA TRP A 258 11.63 -23.15 19.41
C TRP A 258 12.19 -24.53 19.78
N SER A 259 13.39 -24.60 20.38
CA SER A 259 13.93 -25.89 20.84
C SER A 259 13.10 -26.46 21.99
N LYS A 260 12.63 -25.60 22.91
CA LYS A 260 11.72 -26.02 23.98
C LYS A 260 10.40 -26.56 23.43
N TYR A 261 9.79 -25.86 22.47
CA TYR A 261 8.54 -26.32 21.85
C TYR A 261 8.73 -27.64 21.11
N PHE A 262 9.82 -27.81 20.37
CA PHE A 262 10.17 -29.10 19.77
C PHE A 262 10.21 -30.21 20.84
N PHE A 263 10.94 -30.02 21.94
CA PHE A 263 11.05 -31.05 22.97
C PHE A 263 9.74 -31.35 23.69
N ASN A 264 8.88 -30.35 23.89
CA ASN A 264 7.55 -30.56 24.46
C ASN A 264 6.71 -31.52 23.60
N GLU A 265 6.77 -31.39 22.27
CA GLU A 265 6.06 -32.30 21.36
C GLU A 265 6.77 -33.66 21.27
N TYR A 266 8.09 -33.65 21.11
CA TYR A 266 8.93 -34.85 21.01
C TYR A 266 8.74 -35.81 22.19
N ASP A 267 8.63 -35.27 23.41
CA ASP A 267 8.45 -36.06 24.63
C ASP A 267 7.09 -36.79 24.70
N GLN A 268 6.11 -36.36 23.90
CA GLN A 268 4.79 -36.97 23.82
C GLN A 268 4.70 -38.06 22.75
N PHE A 269 5.55 -37.98 21.72
CA PHE A 269 5.42 -38.80 20.50
C PHE A 269 5.34 -40.30 20.78
N ALA A 270 6.29 -40.85 21.55
CA ALA A 270 6.37 -42.30 21.79
C ALA A 270 5.11 -42.85 22.48
N ALA A 271 4.53 -42.11 23.42
CA ALA A 271 3.32 -42.53 24.12
C ALA A 271 2.08 -42.47 23.20
N LEU A 272 1.95 -41.42 22.40
CA LEU A 272 0.86 -41.28 21.44
C LEU A 272 0.94 -42.32 20.32
N TYR A 273 2.15 -42.57 19.81
CA TYR A 273 2.39 -43.57 18.77
C TYR A 273 2.01 -44.97 19.25
N ALA A 274 2.47 -45.37 20.45
CA ALA A 274 2.12 -46.66 21.03
C ALA A 274 0.60 -46.80 21.28
N LYS A 275 -0.07 -45.74 21.74
CA LYS A 275 -1.53 -45.72 21.88
C LYS A 275 -2.22 -45.90 20.52
N ALA A 276 -1.78 -45.16 19.50
CA ALA A 276 -2.32 -45.25 18.14
C ALA A 276 -2.18 -46.66 17.55
N GLU A 277 -1.03 -47.32 17.77
CA GLU A 277 -0.83 -48.72 17.40
C GLU A 277 -1.79 -49.66 18.14
N GLU A 278 -1.96 -49.49 19.46
CA GLU A 278 -2.82 -50.35 20.29
C GLU A 278 -4.28 -50.31 19.86
N ILE A 279 -4.81 -49.12 19.54
CA ILE A 279 -6.21 -48.95 19.14
C ILE A 279 -6.45 -49.20 17.65
N GLY A 280 -5.40 -49.51 16.88
CA GLY A 280 -5.51 -49.91 15.47
C GLY A 280 -5.62 -48.75 14.46
N VAL A 281 -4.94 -47.62 14.70
CA VAL A 281 -4.76 -46.57 13.68
C VAL A 281 -4.10 -47.15 12.42
N SER A 282 -4.45 -46.61 11.24
CA SER A 282 -3.95 -47.12 9.96
C SER A 282 -2.42 -47.08 9.86
N ASN A 283 -1.83 -48.10 9.24
CA ASN A 283 -0.38 -48.17 9.01
C ASN A 283 0.14 -46.97 8.21
N GLU A 284 -0.64 -46.44 7.26
CA GLU A 284 -0.25 -45.27 6.46
C GLU A 284 -0.12 -44.01 7.35
N THR A 285 -1.07 -43.80 8.28
CA THR A 285 -1.02 -42.70 9.25
C THR A 285 0.19 -42.84 10.18
N LEU A 286 0.43 -44.05 10.69
CA LEU A 286 1.56 -44.35 11.58
C LEU A 286 2.90 -44.13 10.87
N GLU A 287 3.07 -44.65 9.64
CA GLU A 287 4.27 -44.46 8.85
C GLU A 287 4.56 -42.97 8.59
N LYS A 288 3.53 -42.20 8.24
CA LYS A 288 3.65 -40.75 8.02
C LYS A 288 4.01 -39.98 9.28
N ALA A 289 3.39 -40.33 10.42
CA ALA A 289 3.74 -39.72 11.71
C ALA A 289 5.19 -40.01 12.10
N LEU A 290 5.64 -41.26 11.89
CA LEU A 290 7.02 -41.66 12.14
C LEU A 290 8.01 -40.92 11.23
N GLU A 291 7.69 -40.79 9.94
CA GLU A 291 8.51 -40.03 8.99
C GLU A 291 8.68 -38.57 9.43
N LEU A 292 7.59 -37.91 9.82
CA LEU A 292 7.62 -36.53 10.32
C LEU A 292 8.49 -36.40 11.58
N HIS A 293 8.35 -37.32 12.54
CA HIS A 293 9.16 -37.35 13.76
C HIS A 293 10.66 -37.55 13.48
N LEU A 294 11.01 -38.46 12.55
CA LEU A 294 12.40 -38.67 12.15
C LEU A 294 12.98 -37.45 11.44
N ASN A 295 12.21 -36.83 10.54
CA ASN A 295 12.60 -35.59 9.86
C ASN A 295 12.78 -34.43 10.86
N ALA A 296 11.91 -34.32 11.85
CA ALA A 296 12.03 -33.34 12.92
C ALA A 296 13.32 -33.53 13.73
N THR A 297 13.63 -34.77 14.08
CA THR A 297 14.84 -35.17 14.79
C THR A 297 16.11 -34.85 13.99
N GLU A 298 16.12 -35.15 12.69
CA GLU A 298 17.25 -34.78 11.82
C GLU A 298 17.46 -33.26 11.77
N GLN A 299 16.37 -32.49 11.63
CA GLN A 299 16.43 -31.04 11.56
C GLN A 299 16.96 -30.41 12.86
N ILE A 300 16.54 -30.88 14.04
CA ILE A 300 17.00 -30.31 15.31
C ILE A 300 18.48 -30.62 15.57
N LEU A 301 18.93 -31.83 15.23
CA LEU A 301 20.34 -32.24 15.33
C LEU A 301 21.23 -31.43 14.38
N TYR A 302 20.79 -31.29 13.11
CA TYR A 302 21.43 -30.42 12.13
C TYR A 302 21.49 -28.96 12.63
N ALA A 303 20.41 -28.45 13.21
CA ALA A 303 20.35 -27.06 13.66
C ALA A 303 21.35 -26.78 14.80
N TRP A 304 21.49 -27.72 15.72
CA TRP A 304 22.34 -27.60 16.92
C TRP A 304 23.77 -28.10 16.72
N HIS A 305 24.11 -28.58 15.53
CA HIS A 305 25.45 -29.08 15.19
C HIS A 305 25.89 -30.22 16.11
N THR A 306 24.99 -31.16 16.38
CA THR A 306 25.22 -32.29 17.28
C THR A 306 24.47 -33.51 16.76
N ASP A 307 24.88 -34.68 17.21
CA ASP A 307 24.28 -35.99 16.93
C ASP A 307 23.52 -36.56 18.16
N ASP A 308 23.38 -35.76 19.21
CA ASP A 308 22.80 -36.17 20.51
C ASP A 308 21.76 -35.13 20.98
N LEU A 309 20.50 -35.57 21.08
CA LEU A 309 19.38 -34.75 21.54
C LEU A 309 19.55 -34.31 22.99
N GLU A 310 20.12 -35.15 23.86
CA GLU A 310 20.29 -34.82 25.28
C GLU A 310 21.35 -33.73 25.47
N SER A 311 22.37 -33.71 24.61
CA SER A 311 23.30 -32.60 24.49
C SER A 311 22.58 -31.26 24.27
N ILE A 312 21.52 -31.25 23.46
CA ILE A 312 20.75 -30.04 23.18
C ILE A 312 20.03 -29.59 24.45
N ARG A 313 19.29 -30.48 25.13
CA ARG A 313 18.52 -30.13 26.35
C ARG A 313 19.37 -29.44 27.42
N ILE A 314 20.60 -29.93 27.61
CA ILE A 314 21.56 -29.36 28.58
C ILE A 314 22.05 -27.95 28.15
N LYS A 315 22.04 -27.67 26.84
CA LYS A 315 22.58 -26.45 26.22
C LYS A 315 21.52 -25.41 25.88
N ILE A 316 20.21 -25.74 25.83
CA ILE A 316 19.13 -24.82 25.43
C ILE A 316 19.28 -23.46 26.10
N TRP A 317 19.44 -23.46 27.44
CA TRP A 317 19.47 -22.25 28.26
C TRP A 317 20.86 -21.60 28.37
N LYS A 318 21.87 -22.13 27.65
CA LYS A 318 23.24 -21.62 27.65
C LYS A 318 23.49 -20.79 26.39
N GLN A 319 24.42 -19.84 26.51
CA GLN A 319 24.89 -19.09 25.35
C GLN A 319 25.85 -19.95 24.53
N TYR A 320 25.44 -20.33 23.31
CA TYR A 320 26.22 -21.22 22.43
C TYR A 320 26.86 -20.47 21.25
N VAL A 321 28.05 -20.90 20.83
CA VAL A 321 28.78 -20.41 19.65
C VAL A 321 29.44 -21.63 18.97
N PRO A 322 29.22 -21.87 17.65
CA PRO A 322 28.38 -21.11 16.74
C PRO A 322 26.89 -21.17 17.13
N LEU A 323 26.12 -20.11 16.86
CA LEU A 323 24.69 -20.11 17.20
C LEU A 323 23.97 -21.19 16.37
N PRO A 324 23.04 -21.95 16.97
CA PRO A 324 22.20 -22.88 16.25
C PRO A 324 21.39 -22.21 15.13
N ARG A 325 21.08 -22.98 14.09
CA ARG A 325 20.36 -22.51 12.90
C ARG A 325 18.87 -22.35 13.20
N VAL A 326 18.44 -21.13 13.54
CA VAL A 326 17.06 -20.84 13.97
C VAL A 326 15.99 -21.37 13.02
N TYR A 327 16.20 -21.23 11.71
CA TYR A 327 15.23 -21.71 10.71
C TYR A 327 15.03 -23.23 10.77
N ALA A 328 16.09 -23.99 11.05
CA ALA A 328 16.04 -25.45 11.13
C ALA A 328 15.42 -25.90 12.46
N ILE A 329 15.65 -25.18 13.56
CA ILE A 329 14.95 -25.42 14.84
C ILE A 329 13.45 -25.23 14.67
N ARG A 330 13.04 -24.12 14.05
CA ARG A 330 11.61 -23.86 13.80
C ARG A 330 11.01 -24.93 12.90
N ARG A 331 11.75 -25.38 11.87
CA ARG A 331 11.30 -26.45 10.98
C ARG A 331 11.14 -27.78 11.72
N ALA A 332 12.10 -28.13 12.58
CA ALA A 332 12.02 -29.31 13.43
C ALA A 332 10.75 -29.30 14.29
N TYR A 333 10.48 -28.18 14.98
CA TYR A 333 9.24 -28.02 15.75
C TYR A 333 7.98 -28.21 14.89
N LEU A 334 7.92 -27.63 13.69
CA LEU A 334 6.74 -27.77 12.83
C LEU A 334 6.52 -29.22 12.39
N TYR A 335 7.57 -29.95 12.00
CA TYR A 335 7.45 -31.37 11.68
C TYR A 335 6.98 -32.20 12.87
N GLU A 336 7.55 -31.96 14.06
CA GLU A 336 7.17 -32.69 15.27
C GLU A 336 5.71 -32.42 15.65
N ARG A 337 5.31 -31.15 15.64
CA ARG A 337 3.92 -30.75 15.90
C ARG A 337 2.96 -31.41 14.91
N ASP A 338 3.28 -31.39 13.62
CA ASP A 338 2.44 -32.01 12.59
C ASP A 338 2.33 -33.54 12.80
N ALA A 339 3.39 -34.20 13.31
CA ALA A 339 3.35 -35.61 13.70
C ALA A 339 2.41 -35.86 14.89
N ILE A 340 2.49 -35.03 15.93
CA ILE A 340 1.61 -35.10 17.12
C ILE A 340 0.15 -34.83 16.74
N GLU A 341 -0.12 -33.77 15.98
CA GLU A 341 -1.48 -33.44 15.52
C GLU A 341 -2.09 -34.59 14.71
N LEU A 342 -1.31 -35.20 13.80
CA LEU A 342 -1.76 -36.34 13.01
C LEU A 342 -2.16 -37.54 13.88
N LEU A 343 -1.34 -37.88 14.89
CA LEU A 343 -1.64 -38.98 15.80
C LEU A 343 -2.85 -38.68 16.68
N MET A 344 -2.92 -37.47 17.25
CA MET A 344 -4.05 -37.07 18.10
C MET A 344 -5.38 -37.11 17.35
N SER A 345 -5.44 -36.57 16.14
CA SER A 345 -6.65 -36.59 15.31
C SER A 345 -7.09 -38.01 14.97
N ALA A 346 -6.14 -38.90 14.63
CA ALA A 346 -6.46 -40.29 14.30
C ALA A 346 -6.95 -41.09 15.52
N ILE A 347 -6.38 -40.82 16.71
CA ILE A 347 -6.84 -41.43 17.96
C ILE A 347 -8.26 -40.97 18.30
N GLU A 348 -8.54 -39.67 18.19
CA GLU A 348 -9.86 -39.11 18.46
C GLU A 348 -10.93 -39.68 17.53
N GLU A 349 -10.63 -39.86 16.25
CA GLU A 349 -11.55 -40.46 15.26
C GLU A 349 -11.94 -41.91 15.59
N ILE A 350 -11.04 -42.69 16.19
CA ILE A 350 -11.33 -44.07 16.59
C ILE A 350 -12.08 -44.13 17.92
N GLU A 351 -11.81 -43.20 18.83
CA GLU A 351 -12.43 -43.15 20.16
C GLU A 351 -13.83 -42.50 20.16
N SER A 352 -14.17 -41.72 19.12
CA SER A 352 -15.50 -41.15 18.88
C SER A 352 -16.48 -42.16 18.29
#